data_AF-A0A7S2Q3W8-F1
#
_entry.id   AF-A0A7S2Q3W8-F1
#
_cell.length_a   1.000
_cell.length_b   1.000
_cell.length_c   1.000
_cell.angle_alpha   90.00
_cell.angle_beta   90.00
_cell.angle_gamma   90.00
#
_symmetry.space_group_name_H-M   'P 1'
#
loop_
_entity.id
_entity.type
_entity.pdbx_description
1 polymer ?
#
loop_
_entity_poly.entity_id
_entity_poly.type
_entity_poly.pdbx_seq_one_letter_code
_entity_poly.pdbx_strand_id
1 'polypeptide(L)'
;RQEEEAKMAKAEPEKKAKAEVGKKAKEEPPTKEKAAVEKNERAEGRKKVTEETSGDAQGAASVAEARVVGGDKKMAPMSDAPPADWRLATSGSDVDSEPDSEPLSKDEGRSGRGALSRAALCMFDALGADPRLAAWAKRPDAQDELERHLRTLLVEALSGNEWPVPPPKRSLLKACTVDVADVLFDALRMPRRVALGEDITGPTFQALGAEPFVNDIRMQRFRVRIKDLANPAKAKSKAPRMEALQGLWTNSDGLACLVAKGDCTFFTKGTSKFMQMDGKISLNGWEAISGNDTSVLWKKADKTMSWKRLVDGKGLTVLEGNWKNSSGMTCVVVDGKCTFNKKDTFPIVVKDTGILLNGWEATDIAETSITWSKAGQTMQWQRLPGKP
;
A
#
# COMPACT_ATOMS: atom_id res chain seq x y z
N ARG A 1 -38.69 -44.81 17.80
CA ARG A 1 -37.65 -43.76 17.97
C ARG A 1 -36.35 -44.32 18.56
N GLN A 2 -36.29 -44.76 19.83
CA GLN A 2 -35.07 -45.37 20.38
C GLN A 2 -34.64 -46.66 19.65
N GLU A 3 -35.59 -47.46 19.18
CA GLU A 3 -35.30 -48.65 18.36
C GLU A 3 -34.85 -48.31 16.92
N GLU A 4 -35.20 -47.10 16.45
CA GLU A 4 -34.82 -46.59 15.13
C GLU A 4 -33.41 -45.99 15.17
N GLU A 5 -33.05 -45.31 16.28
CA GLU A 5 -31.69 -44.86 16.58
C GLU A 5 -30.72 -46.04 16.76
N ALA A 6 -31.16 -47.14 17.38
CA ALA A 6 -30.35 -48.36 17.52
C ALA A 6 -30.08 -49.07 16.17
N LYS A 7 -31.00 -48.96 15.21
CA LYS A 7 -30.81 -49.51 13.86
C LYS A 7 -29.88 -48.66 12.99
N MET A 8 -29.88 -47.34 13.16
CA MET A 8 -28.95 -46.45 12.44
C MET A 8 -27.50 -46.56 12.94
N ALA A 9 -27.30 -46.74 14.25
CA ALA A 9 -25.95 -46.87 14.84
C ALA A 9 -25.20 -48.15 14.42
N LYS A 10 -25.92 -49.22 14.02
CA LYS A 10 -25.31 -50.46 13.48
C LYS A 10 -24.97 -50.40 11.99
N ALA A 11 -25.50 -49.44 11.22
CA ALA A 11 -25.30 -49.37 9.77
C ALA A 11 -24.06 -48.56 9.35
N GLU A 12 -23.43 -47.82 10.28
CA GLU A 12 -22.31 -46.93 9.98
C GLU A 12 -20.92 -47.61 9.87
N PRO A 13 -20.58 -48.68 10.62
CA PRO A 13 -19.28 -49.34 10.47
C PRO A 13 -19.17 -50.24 9.22
N GLU A 14 -20.28 -50.69 8.63
CA GLU A 14 -20.24 -51.56 7.43
C GLU A 14 -19.97 -50.83 6.11
N LYS A 15 -20.18 -49.50 6.05
CA LYS A 15 -19.88 -48.70 4.84
C LYS A 15 -18.40 -48.30 4.72
N LYS A 16 -17.65 -48.28 5.82
CA LYS A 16 -16.20 -47.98 5.79
C LYS A 16 -15.34 -49.20 5.44
N ALA A 17 -15.79 -50.43 5.74
CA ALA A 17 -15.05 -51.65 5.40
C ALA A 17 -15.09 -52.03 3.90
N LYS A 18 -16.06 -51.53 3.12
CA LYS A 18 -16.15 -51.79 1.67
C LYS A 18 -15.44 -50.78 0.77
N ALA A 19 -14.91 -49.68 1.32
CA ALA A 19 -14.23 -48.64 0.55
C ALA A 19 -12.70 -48.87 0.41
N GLU A 20 -12.09 -49.73 1.22
CA GLU A 20 -10.63 -49.96 1.24
C GLU A 20 -10.15 -51.17 0.42
N VAL A 21 -11.05 -51.96 -0.19
CA VAL A 21 -10.68 -53.16 -0.97
C VAL A 21 -10.57 -52.90 -2.49
N GLY A 22 -10.84 -51.68 -2.96
CA GLY A 22 -10.95 -51.34 -4.39
C GLY A 22 -9.72 -50.70 -5.06
N LYS A 23 -8.57 -50.53 -4.38
CA LYS A 23 -7.36 -49.91 -4.96
C LYS A 23 -6.17 -50.87 -4.95
N LYS A 24 -6.23 -51.91 -5.76
CA LYS A 24 -5.06 -52.72 -6.13
C LYS A 24 -5.34 -53.47 -7.43
N ALA A 25 -4.99 -52.88 -8.58
CA ALA A 25 -4.66 -53.56 -9.84
C ALA A 25 -4.58 -52.56 -11.01
N LYS A 26 -3.38 -52.14 -11.38
CA LYS A 26 -2.89 -52.08 -12.78
C LYS A 26 -1.46 -51.53 -12.78
N GLU A 27 -0.49 -52.43 -12.61
CA GLU A 27 0.86 -52.21 -13.12
C GLU A 27 0.91 -52.85 -14.51
N GLU A 28 1.12 -52.04 -15.54
CA GLU A 28 1.53 -52.50 -16.88
C GLU A 28 3.04 -52.23 -17.03
N PRO A 29 3.79 -53.14 -17.69
CA PRO A 29 5.24 -53.09 -17.73
C PRO A 29 5.76 -52.12 -18.82
N PRO A 30 7.00 -51.58 -18.67
CA PRO A 30 7.58 -50.68 -19.67
C PRO A 30 8.15 -51.47 -20.85
N THR A 31 7.59 -51.25 -22.03
CA THR A 31 8.19 -51.66 -23.31
C THR A 31 9.37 -50.77 -23.66
N LYS A 32 10.52 -51.42 -23.90
CA LYS A 32 11.70 -50.87 -24.56
C LYS A 32 11.39 -50.68 -26.05
N GLU A 33 11.41 -49.45 -26.55
CA GLU A 33 11.81 -49.18 -27.95
C GLU A 33 11.99 -47.68 -28.20
N LYS A 34 12.92 -47.38 -29.12
CA LYS A 34 13.30 -46.07 -29.68
C LYS A 34 14.39 -45.30 -28.94
N ALA A 35 15.60 -45.81 -29.17
CA ALA A 35 16.75 -44.98 -29.49
C ALA A 35 16.54 -44.25 -30.85
N ALA A 36 17.30 -43.15 -31.00
CA ALA A 36 17.60 -42.36 -32.19
C ALA A 36 16.83 -41.03 -32.35
N VAL A 37 17.62 -40.00 -32.73
CA VAL A 37 17.29 -38.58 -33.01
C VAL A 37 17.13 -37.77 -31.70
N GLU A 38 18.02 -36.86 -31.29
CA GLU A 38 18.71 -35.83 -32.07
C GLU A 38 19.94 -35.32 -31.28
N LYS A 39 21.10 -35.32 -31.94
CA LYS A 39 22.37 -34.72 -31.48
C LYS A 39 22.72 -33.66 -32.53
N ASN A 40 22.52 -32.39 -32.19
CA ASN A 40 23.00 -31.17 -32.86
C ASN A 40 22.33 -30.04 -32.06
N GLU A 41 22.96 -29.02 -31.50
CA GLU A 41 23.98 -28.15 -32.06
C GLU A 41 24.88 -27.64 -30.92
N ARG A 42 26.19 -27.78 -31.08
CA ARG A 42 27.18 -26.97 -30.37
C ARG A 42 28.41 -26.87 -31.25
N ALA A 43 28.51 -25.77 -32.00
CA ALA A 43 29.76 -25.08 -32.35
C ALA A 43 29.52 -24.23 -33.61
N GLU A 44 29.57 -22.92 -33.47
CA GLU A 44 30.34 -22.07 -34.38
C GLU A 44 30.42 -20.65 -33.80
N GLY A 45 31.60 -20.02 -33.90
CA GLY A 45 31.78 -18.62 -33.50
C GLY A 45 33.08 -18.28 -32.75
N ARG A 46 34.23 -18.79 -33.20
CA ARG A 46 35.56 -18.33 -32.76
C ARG A 46 36.40 -17.92 -33.99
N LYS A 47 36.53 -16.61 -34.23
CA LYS A 47 37.57 -15.96 -35.07
C LYS A 47 38.04 -14.74 -34.25
N LYS A 48 39.23 -14.71 -33.65
CA LYS A 48 40.58 -14.46 -34.23
C LYS A 48 40.63 -13.20 -35.11
N VAL A 49 41.07 -12.09 -34.52
CA VAL A 49 41.81 -11.02 -35.18
C VAL A 49 42.94 -10.62 -34.22
N THR A 50 44.17 -10.66 -34.74
CA THR A 50 45.42 -10.19 -34.14
C THR A 50 46.14 -9.42 -35.24
N GLU A 51 46.48 -8.16 -35.00
CA GLU A 51 47.63 -7.41 -35.56
C GLU A 51 47.68 -6.10 -34.76
N GLU A 52 48.68 -5.94 -33.89
CA GLU A 52 49.94 -5.22 -34.14
C GLU A 52 49.78 -3.70 -34.20
N THR A 53 50.27 -3.01 -33.18
CA THR A 53 51.36 -2.03 -33.37
C THR A 53 51.98 -1.64 -32.02
N SER A 54 53.30 -1.81 -32.01
CA SER A 54 54.30 -1.41 -31.02
C SER A 54 54.53 0.10 -30.98
N GLY A 55 55.03 0.61 -29.85
CA GLY A 55 55.59 1.96 -29.75
C GLY A 55 56.13 2.27 -28.36
N ASP A 56 57.32 1.76 -28.06
CA ASP A 56 58.15 2.16 -26.92
C ASP A 56 58.58 3.64 -27.03
N ALA A 57 58.63 4.33 -25.89
CA ALA A 57 59.66 5.34 -25.61
C ALA A 57 59.76 5.63 -24.11
N GLN A 58 60.89 5.20 -23.54
CA GLN A 58 61.43 5.61 -22.25
C GLN A 58 61.87 7.09 -22.30
N GLY A 59 61.84 7.78 -21.16
CA GLY A 59 62.49 9.09 -20.98
C GLY A 59 62.55 9.50 -19.52
N ALA A 60 63.76 9.48 -18.96
CA ALA A 60 64.06 9.66 -17.55
C ALA A 60 64.24 11.14 -17.11
N ALA A 61 64.13 11.32 -15.79
CA ALA A 61 64.86 12.26 -14.92
C ALA A 61 64.71 13.80 -15.13
N SER A 62 64.34 14.51 -14.06
CA SER A 62 65.30 15.37 -13.34
C SER A 62 64.71 15.96 -12.05
N VAL A 63 65.57 15.94 -11.04
CA VAL A 63 65.49 16.58 -9.72
C VAL A 63 65.51 18.11 -9.83
N ALA A 64 64.74 18.80 -9.01
CA ALA A 64 65.10 20.12 -8.48
C ALA A 64 64.40 20.38 -7.13
N GLU A 65 65.17 20.36 -6.06
CA GLU A 65 64.84 20.99 -4.78
C GLU A 65 64.78 22.53 -4.94
N ALA A 66 63.83 23.18 -4.26
CA ALA A 66 64.03 24.54 -3.76
C ALA A 66 63.15 24.81 -2.53
N ARG A 67 63.79 25.43 -1.54
CA ARG A 67 63.34 25.76 -0.18
C ARG A 67 62.21 26.79 -0.08
N VAL A 68 61.39 26.59 0.95
CA VAL A 68 60.95 27.53 2.01
C VAL A 68 60.85 29.02 1.65
N VAL A 69 59.63 29.58 1.71
CA VAL A 69 59.34 30.86 2.41
C VAL A 69 57.92 30.77 3.01
N GLY A 70 57.81 31.03 4.31
CA GLY A 70 56.56 31.13 5.04
C GLY A 70 55.75 32.37 4.70
N GLY A 71 54.45 32.32 4.97
CA GLY A 71 53.57 33.46 4.78
C GLY A 71 52.23 33.23 5.46
N ASP A 72 52.17 33.56 6.75
CA ASP A 72 50.94 33.77 7.49
C ASP A 72 50.04 34.77 6.76
N LYS A 73 48.81 34.37 6.44
CA LYS A 73 47.71 35.30 6.18
C LYS A 73 46.41 34.80 6.79
N LYS A 74 46.08 35.43 7.92
CA LYS A 74 44.73 35.58 8.48
C LYS A 74 43.69 35.78 7.37
N MET A 75 42.66 34.96 7.35
CA MET A 75 41.37 35.30 6.75
C MET A 75 40.32 35.35 7.86
N ALA A 76 39.77 36.55 8.03
CA ALA A 76 38.59 36.83 8.83
C ALA A 76 37.32 36.33 8.10
N PRO A 77 36.24 36.05 8.83
CA PRO A 77 35.01 35.48 8.27
C PRO A 77 34.19 36.55 7.54
N MET A 78 33.78 36.26 6.30
CA MET A 78 32.68 36.97 5.64
C MET A 78 31.37 36.33 6.07
N SER A 79 30.65 37.00 6.97
CA SER A 79 29.22 36.77 7.23
C SER A 79 28.45 37.95 6.65
N ASP A 80 27.90 37.79 5.46
CA ASP A 80 26.87 38.68 4.93
C ASP A 80 25.51 38.04 5.22
N ALA A 81 24.76 38.69 6.11
CA ALA A 81 23.33 38.49 6.26
C ALA A 81 22.58 39.25 5.16
N PRO A 82 21.42 38.74 4.73
CA PRO A 82 20.31 39.59 4.32
C PRO A 82 19.04 39.31 5.15
N PRO A 83 18.04 40.19 5.08
CA PRO A 83 17.29 40.63 6.25
C PRO A 83 16.02 39.83 6.55
N ALA A 84 15.61 39.93 7.80
CA ALA A 84 14.26 39.66 8.25
C ALA A 84 13.26 40.59 7.56
N ASP A 85 12.18 40.04 6.98
CA ASP A 85 10.81 40.24 7.46
C ASP A 85 9.82 39.47 6.58
N TRP A 86 9.15 38.46 7.15
CA TRP A 86 7.88 37.95 6.64
C TRP A 86 7.04 37.45 7.81
N ARG A 87 6.53 38.39 8.61
CA ARG A 87 5.35 38.10 9.43
C ARG A 87 4.12 38.11 8.53
N LEU A 88 3.58 36.94 8.23
CA LEU A 88 2.16 36.81 7.89
C LEU A 88 1.51 35.84 8.87
N ALA A 89 0.53 36.39 9.58
CA ALA A 89 -0.41 35.69 10.42
C ALA A 89 -1.19 34.64 9.63
N THR A 90 -1.35 33.45 10.21
CA THR A 90 -2.53 32.60 10.03
C THR A 90 -2.88 32.10 11.43
N SER A 91 -3.77 32.80 12.16
CA SER A 91 -5.22 32.57 12.19
C SER A 91 -5.56 31.08 12.22
N GLY A 92 -6.02 30.62 13.40
CA GLY A 92 -6.51 29.28 13.61
C GLY A 92 -7.64 28.94 12.63
N SER A 93 -7.55 27.76 12.02
CA SER A 93 -8.67 27.17 11.30
C SER A 93 -9.51 26.40 12.31
N ASP A 94 -10.65 26.97 12.64
CA ASP A 94 -11.80 26.26 13.15
C ASP A 94 -12.10 25.05 12.25
N VAL A 95 -12.50 23.95 12.90
CA VAL A 95 -12.92 22.72 12.25
C VAL A 95 -14.25 23.01 11.54
N ASP A 96 -14.18 23.38 10.27
CA ASP A 96 -15.33 23.49 9.38
C ASP A 96 -16.03 22.14 9.29
N SER A 97 -17.14 22.03 10.02
CA SER A 97 -18.14 21.02 9.81
C SER A 97 -18.89 21.37 8.52
N GLU A 98 -18.35 20.99 7.35
CA GLU A 98 -19.10 21.08 6.10
C GLU A 98 -20.44 20.33 6.28
N PRO A 99 -21.59 20.96 6.02
CA PRO A 99 -22.88 20.29 6.08
C PRO A 99 -22.92 19.22 4.97
N ASP A 100 -22.77 17.96 5.36
CA ASP A 100 -22.75 16.76 4.52
C ASP A 100 -24.14 16.45 3.88
N SER A 101 -25.03 17.44 3.79
CA SER A 101 -26.47 17.23 3.66
C SER A 101 -27.24 18.35 2.95
N GLU A 102 -26.71 18.93 1.87
CA GLU A 102 -27.59 19.53 0.87
C GLU A 102 -27.90 18.50 -0.22
N PRO A 103 -29.14 17.97 -0.27
CA PRO A 103 -29.56 17.14 -1.39
C PRO A 103 -29.54 17.99 -2.66
N LEU A 104 -28.61 17.66 -3.56
CA LEU A 104 -28.47 18.23 -4.90
C LEU A 104 -29.85 18.37 -5.58
N SER A 105 -30.08 19.52 -6.21
CA SER A 105 -31.35 19.95 -6.79
C SER A 105 -32.02 18.86 -7.65
N LYS A 106 -33.34 18.70 -7.48
CA LYS A 106 -34.14 17.58 -8.01
C LYS A 106 -34.31 17.57 -9.54
N ASP A 107 -34.01 18.66 -10.24
CA ASP A 107 -34.49 18.86 -11.61
C ASP A 107 -33.45 18.67 -12.73
N GLU A 108 -32.15 18.59 -12.46
CA GLU A 108 -31.16 18.32 -13.51
C GLU A 108 -30.87 16.82 -13.68
N GLY A 109 -31.75 16.18 -14.44
CA GLY A 109 -31.43 15.01 -15.26
C GLY A 109 -31.22 13.71 -14.49
N ARG A 110 -32.24 12.83 -14.55
CA ARG A 110 -32.14 11.40 -14.20
C ARG A 110 -31.22 10.58 -15.13
N SER A 111 -30.31 11.22 -15.87
CA SER A 111 -29.40 10.53 -16.77
C SER A 111 -28.10 10.17 -16.05
N GLY A 112 -27.58 8.96 -16.28
CA GLY A 112 -26.28 8.53 -15.73
C GLY A 112 -25.13 9.45 -16.13
N ARG A 113 -25.25 10.17 -17.27
CA ARG A 113 -24.25 11.15 -17.74
C ARG A 113 -24.15 12.38 -16.82
N GLY A 114 -25.27 12.89 -16.31
CA GLY A 114 -25.26 13.98 -15.33
C GLY A 114 -24.61 13.55 -14.01
N ALA A 115 -24.89 12.32 -13.56
CA ALA A 115 -24.31 11.78 -12.34
C ALA A 115 -22.79 11.56 -12.45
N LEU A 116 -22.30 11.09 -13.60
CA LEU A 116 -20.87 10.97 -13.89
C LEU A 116 -20.16 12.32 -13.86
N SER A 117 -20.76 13.34 -14.48
CA SER A 117 -20.21 14.71 -14.53
C SER A 117 -20.08 15.29 -13.12
N ARG A 118 -21.12 15.14 -12.30
CA ARG A 118 -21.09 15.56 -10.88
C ARG A 118 -20.07 14.79 -10.05
N ALA A 119 -19.88 13.49 -10.31
CA ALA A 119 -18.84 12.72 -9.65
C ALA A 119 -17.43 13.21 -10.02
N ALA A 120 -17.20 13.52 -11.30
CA ALA A 120 -15.94 14.10 -11.77
C ALA A 120 -15.67 15.48 -11.14
N LEU A 121 -16.68 16.36 -11.07
CA LEU A 121 -16.56 17.67 -10.39
C LEU A 121 -16.28 17.52 -8.89
N CYS A 122 -16.97 16.62 -8.21
CA CYS A 122 -16.68 16.33 -6.80
C CYS A 122 -15.23 15.86 -6.60
N MET A 123 -14.71 15.04 -7.51
CA MET A 123 -13.33 14.60 -7.46
C MET A 123 -12.35 15.73 -7.78
N PHE A 124 -12.69 16.61 -8.73
CA PHE A 124 -11.93 17.82 -9.04
C PHE A 124 -11.78 18.71 -7.79
N ASP A 125 -12.88 19.01 -7.10
CA ASP A 125 -12.86 19.81 -5.87
C ASP A 125 -11.94 19.18 -4.81
N ALA A 126 -12.01 17.85 -4.66
CA ALA A 126 -11.21 17.11 -3.70
C ALA A 126 -9.72 17.13 -4.05
N LEU A 127 -9.37 17.08 -5.35
CA LEU A 127 -8.01 17.23 -5.83
C LEU A 127 -7.51 18.68 -5.66
N GLY A 128 -8.36 19.67 -5.90
CA GLY A 128 -8.03 21.08 -5.69
C GLY A 128 -7.82 21.45 -4.21
N ALA A 129 -8.45 20.72 -3.30
CA ALA A 129 -8.21 20.84 -1.86
C ALA A 129 -6.90 20.18 -1.39
N ASP A 130 -6.27 19.30 -2.19
CA ASP A 130 -4.97 18.73 -1.85
C ASP A 130 -3.88 19.82 -2.00
N PRO A 131 -3.13 20.16 -0.94
CA PRO A 131 -2.13 21.23 -0.98
C PRO A 131 -1.05 21.03 -2.06
N ARG A 132 -0.78 19.78 -2.44
CA ARG A 132 0.21 19.43 -3.49
C ARG A 132 -0.28 19.77 -4.89
N LEU A 133 -1.60 19.83 -5.08
CA LEU A 133 -2.26 20.05 -6.37
C LEU A 133 -3.02 21.39 -6.43
N ALA A 134 -3.19 22.08 -5.31
CA ALA A 134 -3.98 23.31 -5.20
C ALA A 134 -3.51 24.44 -6.13
N ALA A 135 -2.19 24.62 -6.29
CA ALA A 135 -1.65 25.63 -7.22
C ALA A 135 -2.01 25.32 -8.67
N TRP A 136 -2.04 24.04 -9.01
CA TRP A 136 -2.38 23.56 -10.34
C TRP A 136 -3.88 23.67 -10.63
N ALA A 137 -4.73 23.30 -9.66
CA ALA A 137 -6.19 23.36 -9.80
C ALA A 137 -6.75 24.78 -10.01
N LYS A 138 -5.98 25.82 -9.68
CA LYS A 138 -6.35 27.24 -9.87
C LYS A 138 -6.24 27.73 -11.31
N ARG A 139 -5.69 26.93 -12.23
CA ARG A 139 -5.55 27.37 -13.63
C ARG A 139 -6.92 27.43 -14.32
N PRO A 140 -7.16 28.42 -15.21
CA PRO A 140 -8.45 28.60 -15.86
C PRO A 140 -8.93 27.40 -16.68
N ASP A 141 -7.99 26.64 -17.24
CA ASP A 141 -8.21 25.48 -18.11
C ASP A 141 -8.17 24.12 -17.37
N ALA A 142 -7.64 24.10 -16.14
CA ALA A 142 -7.46 22.87 -15.39
C ALA A 142 -8.79 22.17 -15.08
N GLN A 143 -9.87 22.93 -14.85
CA GLN A 143 -11.17 22.34 -14.55
C GLN A 143 -11.71 21.52 -15.72
N ASP A 144 -11.83 22.12 -16.91
CA ASP A 144 -12.39 21.46 -18.08
C ASP A 144 -11.54 20.27 -18.53
N GLU A 145 -10.21 20.41 -18.49
CA GLU A 145 -9.30 19.34 -18.85
C GLU A 145 -9.34 18.20 -17.83
N LEU A 146 -9.30 18.51 -16.54
CA LEU A 146 -9.33 17.50 -15.49
C LEU A 146 -10.66 16.77 -15.46
N GLU A 147 -11.76 17.51 -15.56
CA GLU A 147 -13.08 16.90 -15.56
C GLU A 147 -13.22 15.91 -16.72
N ARG A 148 -12.73 16.27 -17.92
CA ARG A 148 -12.71 15.36 -19.08
C ARG A 148 -11.95 14.07 -18.78
N HIS A 149 -10.75 14.17 -18.19
CA HIS A 149 -9.93 13.00 -17.88
C HIS A 149 -10.49 12.17 -16.73
N LEU A 150 -11.03 12.80 -15.68
CA LEU A 150 -11.71 12.10 -14.57
C LEU A 150 -12.94 11.36 -15.08
N ARG A 151 -13.73 11.95 -15.97
CA ARG A 151 -14.86 11.25 -16.62
C ARG A 151 -14.37 10.01 -17.37
N THR A 152 -13.29 10.10 -18.15
CA THR A 152 -12.70 8.94 -18.82
C THR A 152 -12.27 7.86 -17.82
N LEU A 153 -11.52 8.24 -16.77
CA LEU A 153 -11.09 7.30 -15.72
C LEU A 153 -12.26 6.63 -15.00
N LEU A 154 -13.33 7.37 -14.73
CA LEU A 154 -14.55 6.84 -14.11
C LEU A 154 -15.29 5.88 -15.04
N VAL A 155 -15.40 6.19 -16.33
CA VAL A 155 -16.01 5.30 -17.33
C VAL A 155 -15.21 4.00 -17.48
N GLU A 156 -13.88 4.09 -17.55
CA GLU A 156 -12.99 2.93 -17.56
C GLU A 156 -13.12 2.09 -16.28
N ALA A 157 -13.16 2.76 -15.12
CA ALA A 157 -13.35 2.10 -13.84
C ALA A 157 -14.70 1.37 -13.79
N LEU A 158 -15.75 1.90 -14.41
CA LEU A 158 -17.03 1.20 -14.52
C LEU A 158 -17.07 0.13 -15.61
N SER A 159 -16.05 0.01 -16.45
CA SER A 159 -16.00 -0.95 -17.56
C SER A 159 -17.24 -0.85 -18.46
N GLY A 160 -17.70 0.39 -18.72
CA GLY A 160 -18.87 0.69 -19.55
C GLY A 160 -20.23 0.60 -18.84
N ASN A 161 -20.28 0.27 -17.54
CA ASN A 161 -21.54 0.30 -16.79
C ASN A 161 -22.00 1.75 -16.54
N GLU A 162 -23.31 1.95 -16.41
CA GLU A 162 -23.89 3.25 -16.06
C GLU A 162 -23.55 3.65 -14.61
N TRP A 163 -23.36 4.95 -14.40
CA TRP A 163 -23.15 5.50 -13.06
C TRP A 163 -24.44 5.39 -12.23
N PRO A 164 -24.37 5.00 -10.94
CA PRO A 164 -25.57 4.83 -10.13
C PRO A 164 -26.36 6.14 -10.00
N VAL A 165 -27.68 6.00 -9.98
CA VAL A 165 -28.62 7.06 -9.65
C VAL A 165 -29.43 6.60 -8.43
N PRO A 166 -29.33 7.28 -7.26
CA PRO A 166 -28.61 8.53 -7.00
C PRO A 166 -27.08 8.36 -6.98
N PRO A 167 -26.31 9.44 -7.23
CA PRO A 167 -24.86 9.40 -7.18
C PRO A 167 -24.34 9.05 -5.76
N PRO A 168 -23.12 8.49 -5.64
CA PRO A 168 -22.50 8.22 -4.35
C PRO A 168 -22.32 9.50 -3.52
N LYS A 169 -22.26 9.35 -2.19
CA LYS A 169 -22.01 10.47 -1.28
C LYS A 169 -20.67 11.17 -1.59
N ARG A 170 -20.63 12.49 -1.47
CA ARG A 170 -19.43 13.33 -1.70
C ARG A 170 -18.23 12.84 -0.90
N SER A 171 -18.43 12.51 0.38
CA SER A 171 -17.40 11.98 1.28
C SER A 171 -16.77 10.67 0.80
N LEU A 172 -17.54 9.78 0.16
CA LEU A 172 -17.02 8.53 -0.40
C LEU A 172 -16.19 8.76 -1.66
N LEU A 173 -16.59 9.72 -2.50
CA LEU A 173 -15.82 10.13 -3.68
C LEU A 173 -14.51 10.82 -3.27
N LYS A 174 -14.55 11.72 -2.27
CA LYS A 174 -13.35 12.34 -1.67
C LYS A 174 -12.38 11.27 -1.13
N ALA A 175 -12.87 10.20 -0.52
CA ALA A 175 -11.99 9.11 -0.08
C ALA A 175 -11.32 8.33 -1.23
N CYS A 176 -11.93 8.33 -2.43
CA CYS A 176 -11.36 7.69 -3.61
C CYS A 176 -10.31 8.57 -4.32
N THR A 177 -10.34 9.90 -4.13
CA THR A 177 -9.39 10.79 -4.80
C THR A 177 -7.98 10.74 -4.24
N VAL A 178 -7.78 10.24 -3.02
CA VAL A 178 -6.44 10.14 -2.42
C VAL A 178 -5.49 9.31 -3.28
N ASP A 179 -5.93 8.15 -3.73
CA ASP A 179 -5.11 7.28 -4.60
C ASP A 179 -4.79 7.95 -5.93
N VAL A 180 -5.76 8.68 -6.52
CA VAL A 180 -5.58 9.42 -7.77
C VAL A 180 -4.62 10.60 -7.58
N ALA A 181 -4.73 11.32 -6.46
CA ALA A 181 -3.87 12.46 -6.14
C ALA A 181 -2.40 12.04 -6.03
N ASP A 182 -2.14 10.91 -5.35
CA ASP A 182 -0.79 10.38 -5.18
C ASP A 182 -0.18 9.96 -6.52
N VAL A 183 -0.94 9.26 -7.36
CA VAL A 183 -0.47 8.82 -8.68
C VAL A 183 -0.25 10.01 -9.61
N LEU A 184 -1.16 10.99 -9.60
CA LEU A 184 -1.02 12.23 -10.36
C LEU A 184 0.22 13.01 -9.94
N PHE A 185 0.48 13.10 -8.64
CA PHE A 185 1.65 13.80 -8.11
C PHE A 185 2.96 13.09 -8.51
N ASP A 186 2.99 11.76 -8.49
CA ASP A 186 4.13 11.00 -9.01
C ASP A 186 4.30 11.19 -10.52
N ALA A 187 3.19 11.21 -11.27
CA ALA A 187 3.20 11.44 -12.71
C ALA A 187 3.73 12.83 -13.10
N LEU A 188 3.45 13.86 -12.28
CA LEU A 188 3.98 15.22 -12.41
C LEU A 188 5.48 15.30 -12.09
N ARG A 189 6.00 14.41 -11.24
CA ARG A 189 7.43 14.36 -10.88
C ARG A 189 8.29 13.61 -11.88
N MET A 190 7.69 12.77 -12.72
CA MET A 190 8.45 12.04 -13.73
C MET A 190 9.00 13.00 -14.79
N PRO A 191 10.29 12.88 -15.17
CA PRO A 191 10.88 13.71 -16.21
C PRO A 191 10.19 13.40 -17.54
N ARG A 192 9.38 14.35 -18.03
CA ARG A 192 8.71 14.26 -19.33
C ARG A 192 9.39 15.19 -20.32
N ARG A 193 9.55 14.70 -21.54
CA ARG A 193 9.91 15.55 -22.68
C ARG A 193 8.66 16.31 -23.11
N VAL A 194 8.33 17.37 -22.38
CA VAL A 194 7.33 18.35 -22.79
C VAL A 194 8.07 19.44 -23.54
N ALA A 195 7.58 19.85 -24.72
CA ALA A 195 8.24 20.93 -25.43
C ALA A 195 8.19 22.22 -24.59
N LEU A 196 9.19 23.09 -24.72
CA LEU A 196 9.20 24.34 -23.98
C LEU A 196 7.96 25.17 -24.35
N GLY A 197 7.13 25.50 -23.35
CA GLY A 197 5.88 26.23 -23.54
C GLY A 197 4.63 25.36 -23.77
N GLU A 198 4.78 24.04 -23.88
CA GLU A 198 3.63 23.13 -23.83
C GLU A 198 3.17 22.91 -22.39
N ASP A 199 1.87 22.70 -22.27
CA ASP A 199 1.25 22.38 -21.01
C ASP A 199 1.55 20.93 -20.58
N ILE A 200 2.16 20.76 -19.40
CA ILE A 200 2.49 19.44 -18.86
C ILE A 200 1.25 18.64 -18.41
N THR A 201 0.09 19.28 -18.26
CA THR A 201 -1.04 18.72 -17.53
C THR A 201 -1.78 17.69 -18.36
N GLY A 202 -2.18 18.04 -19.58
CA GLY A 202 -2.79 17.10 -20.53
C GLY A 202 -2.00 15.80 -20.69
N PRO A 203 -0.70 15.86 -21.04
CA PRO A 203 0.16 14.67 -21.13
C PRO A 203 0.26 13.89 -19.81
N THR A 204 0.21 14.57 -18.67
CA THR A 204 0.24 13.92 -17.35
C THR A 204 -1.04 13.13 -17.10
N PHE A 205 -2.21 13.71 -17.38
CA PHE A 205 -3.49 13.02 -17.22
C PHE A 205 -3.68 11.88 -18.22
N GLN A 206 -3.27 12.09 -19.47
CA GLN A 206 -3.29 11.02 -20.47
C GLN A 206 -2.46 9.82 -20.00
N ALA A 207 -1.33 10.08 -19.35
CA ALA A 207 -0.49 9.01 -18.80
C ALA A 207 -1.13 8.26 -17.63
N LEU A 208 -2.06 8.86 -16.86
CA LEU A 208 -2.78 8.11 -15.82
C LEU A 208 -3.59 6.94 -16.40
N GLY A 209 -4.03 7.05 -17.65
CA GLY A 209 -4.70 5.98 -18.40
C GLY A 209 -3.74 5.02 -19.12
N ALA A 210 -2.43 5.26 -19.06
CA ALA A 210 -1.41 4.49 -19.78
C ALA A 210 -0.45 3.77 -18.81
N GLU A 211 0.40 2.89 -19.35
CA GLU A 211 1.51 2.30 -18.60
C GLU A 211 2.53 3.38 -18.17
N PRO A 212 3.11 3.30 -16.96
CA PRO A 212 2.93 2.24 -15.95
C PRO A 212 1.73 2.46 -15.00
N PHE A 213 1.06 3.61 -15.08
CA PHE A 213 0.09 4.04 -14.07
C PHE A 213 -1.20 3.22 -14.08
N VAL A 214 -1.59 2.70 -15.24
CA VAL A 214 -2.75 1.79 -15.35
C VAL A 214 -2.58 0.54 -14.47
N ASN A 215 -1.35 0.09 -14.23
CA ASN A 215 -1.01 -1.06 -13.38
C ASN A 215 -0.56 -0.67 -11.97
N ASP A 216 -0.56 0.62 -11.63
CA ASP A 216 -0.24 1.07 -10.28
C ASP A 216 -1.28 0.55 -9.27
N ILE A 217 -0.82 -0.01 -8.15
CA ILE A 217 -1.67 -0.59 -7.11
C ILE A 217 -2.68 0.44 -6.55
N ARG A 218 -2.33 1.73 -6.54
CA ARG A 218 -3.23 2.83 -6.14
C ARG A 218 -4.34 3.03 -7.18
N MET A 219 -4.01 3.02 -8.47
CA MET A 219 -5.02 3.14 -9.54
C MET A 219 -5.95 1.92 -9.59
N GLN A 220 -5.41 0.73 -9.35
CA GLN A 220 -6.22 -0.49 -9.25
C GLN A 220 -7.18 -0.42 -8.04
N ARG A 221 -6.70 0.04 -6.88
CA ARG A 221 -7.56 0.29 -5.70
C ARG A 221 -8.64 1.33 -5.98
N PHE A 222 -8.29 2.43 -6.65
CA PHE A 222 -9.27 3.44 -7.09
C PHE A 222 -10.37 2.80 -7.94
N ARG A 223 -10.00 2.04 -8.99
CA ARG A 223 -10.97 1.38 -9.88
C ARG A 223 -11.90 0.43 -9.13
N VAL A 224 -11.37 -0.37 -8.21
CA VAL A 224 -12.19 -1.27 -7.36
C VAL A 224 -13.17 -0.48 -6.49
N ARG A 225 -12.70 0.58 -5.81
CA ARG A 225 -13.58 1.43 -4.98
C ARG A 225 -14.69 2.08 -5.78
N ILE A 226 -14.38 2.59 -6.98
CA ILE A 226 -15.40 3.17 -7.86
C ILE A 226 -16.43 2.11 -8.30
N LYS A 227 -16.00 0.89 -8.65
CA LYS A 227 -16.92 -0.22 -8.97
C LYS A 227 -17.84 -0.56 -7.79
N ASP A 228 -17.29 -0.60 -6.57
CA ASP A 228 -18.05 -0.89 -5.36
C ASP A 228 -19.05 0.21 -5.02
N LEU A 229 -18.64 1.48 -5.16
CA LEU A 229 -19.52 2.64 -4.99
C LEU A 229 -20.64 2.69 -6.04
N ALA A 230 -20.33 2.29 -7.27
CA ALA A 230 -21.31 2.23 -8.34
C ALA A 230 -22.31 1.09 -8.19
N ASN A 231 -21.95 0.05 -7.43
CA ASN A 231 -22.80 -1.12 -7.23
C ASN A 231 -22.95 -1.47 -5.76
N PRO A 232 -23.62 -0.62 -4.96
CA PRO A 232 -23.74 -0.82 -3.51
C PRO A 232 -24.49 -2.11 -3.17
N ALA A 233 -25.37 -2.61 -4.05
CA ALA A 233 -26.05 -3.89 -3.88
C ALA A 233 -25.08 -5.09 -3.97
N LYS A 234 -24.09 -5.02 -4.86
CA LYS A 234 -22.99 -6.01 -4.91
C LYS A 234 -22.01 -5.82 -3.76
N ALA A 235 -21.72 -4.58 -3.35
CA ALA A 235 -20.81 -4.29 -2.25
C ALA A 235 -21.35 -4.75 -0.88
N LYS A 236 -22.68 -4.74 -0.68
CA LYS A 236 -23.32 -5.15 0.58
C LYS A 236 -23.30 -6.65 0.87
N SER A 237 -22.87 -7.52 -0.05
CA SER A 237 -23.13 -8.97 0.07
C SER A 237 -21.92 -9.89 -0.07
N LYS A 238 -20.71 -9.38 -0.31
CA LYS A 238 -19.52 -10.25 -0.32
C LYS A 238 -18.80 -10.17 1.01
N ALA A 239 -18.83 -11.30 1.72
CA ALA A 239 -17.82 -11.61 2.71
C ALA A 239 -16.44 -11.35 2.08
N PRO A 240 -15.51 -10.72 2.80
CA PRO A 240 -14.17 -10.47 2.28
C PRO A 240 -13.52 -11.79 1.87
N ARG A 241 -12.69 -11.76 0.85
CA ARG A 241 -11.82 -12.90 0.52
C ARG A 241 -10.66 -12.95 1.51
N MET A 242 -10.08 -14.13 1.73
CA MET A 242 -8.96 -14.29 2.68
C MET A 242 -7.75 -13.44 2.26
N GLU A 243 -7.52 -13.32 0.95
CA GLU A 243 -6.44 -12.51 0.39
C GLU A 243 -6.63 -11.01 0.69
N ALA A 244 -7.88 -10.54 0.69
CA ALA A 244 -8.25 -9.17 1.04
C ALA A 244 -8.08 -8.87 2.54
N LEU A 245 -7.79 -9.88 3.37
CA LEU A 245 -7.48 -9.71 4.78
C LEU A 245 -5.97 -9.60 5.05
N GLN A 246 -5.08 -9.86 4.09
CA GLN A 246 -3.63 -9.77 4.33
C GLN A 246 -3.20 -8.36 4.73
N GLY A 247 -2.23 -8.23 5.64
CA GLY A 247 -1.67 -6.96 6.06
C GLY A 247 -2.01 -6.59 7.50
N LEU A 248 -1.75 -5.33 7.84
CA LEU A 248 -1.86 -4.81 9.20
C LEU A 248 -3.22 -4.13 9.43
N TRP A 249 -3.90 -4.46 10.52
CA TRP A 249 -5.24 -3.96 10.83
C TRP A 249 -5.31 -3.39 12.23
N THR A 250 -6.22 -2.43 12.44
CA THR A 250 -6.56 -1.88 13.75
C THR A 250 -8.08 -1.73 13.90
N ASN A 251 -8.60 -1.82 15.11
CA ASN A 251 -10.01 -1.56 15.41
C ASN A 251 -10.21 -0.28 16.25
N SER A 252 -11.47 0.05 16.54
CA SER A 252 -11.83 1.20 17.38
C SER A 252 -11.37 1.11 18.83
N ASP A 253 -11.05 -0.10 19.30
CA ASP A 253 -10.61 -0.36 20.68
C ASP A 253 -9.09 -0.28 20.82
N GLY A 254 -8.38 0.11 19.75
CA GLY A 254 -6.92 0.16 19.70
C GLY A 254 -6.24 -1.21 19.59
N LEU A 255 -7.00 -2.28 19.35
CA LEU A 255 -6.43 -3.59 19.04
C LEU A 255 -5.87 -3.55 17.63
N ALA A 256 -4.63 -4.01 17.47
CA ALA A 256 -4.01 -4.19 16.17
C ALA A 256 -3.53 -5.64 15.97
N CYS A 257 -3.58 -6.09 14.72
CA CYS A 257 -3.12 -7.41 14.33
C CYS A 257 -2.48 -7.41 12.95
N LEU A 258 -1.54 -8.33 12.74
CA LEU A 258 -0.96 -8.65 11.45
C LEU A 258 -1.60 -9.92 10.90
N VAL A 259 -2.15 -9.84 9.70
CA VAL A 259 -2.69 -10.99 8.97
C VAL A 259 -1.72 -11.40 7.88
N ALA A 260 -1.17 -12.62 8.00
CA ALA A 260 -0.25 -13.17 7.02
C ALA A 260 -0.53 -14.66 6.84
N LYS A 261 -0.64 -15.11 5.58
CA LYS A 261 -0.81 -16.53 5.23
C LYS A 261 -1.97 -17.25 5.95
N GLY A 262 -3.07 -16.53 6.24
CA GLY A 262 -4.25 -17.09 6.92
C GLY A 262 -4.15 -17.13 8.44
N ASP A 263 -3.05 -16.66 9.01
CA ASP A 263 -2.88 -16.46 10.45
C ASP A 263 -3.08 -14.97 10.80
N CYS A 264 -3.68 -14.69 11.96
CA CYS A 264 -3.90 -13.36 12.51
C CYS A 264 -3.15 -13.25 13.85
N THR A 265 -2.05 -12.51 13.85
CA THR A 265 -1.22 -12.29 15.04
C THR A 265 -1.58 -10.96 15.69
N PHE A 266 -2.30 -11.03 16.81
CA PHE A 266 -2.65 -9.89 17.64
C PHE A 266 -1.46 -9.49 18.51
N PHE A 267 -1.18 -8.19 18.56
CA PHE A 267 -0.06 -7.67 19.34
C PHE A 267 -0.19 -7.93 20.86
N THR A 268 -1.41 -8.03 21.38
CA THR A 268 -1.62 -8.26 22.82
C THR A 268 -2.14 -9.65 23.17
N LYS A 269 -2.44 -10.49 22.17
CA LYS A 269 -3.17 -11.76 22.38
C LYS A 269 -2.56 -12.97 21.67
N GLY A 270 -1.46 -12.80 20.94
CA GLY A 270 -0.80 -13.85 20.19
C GLY A 270 -1.50 -14.20 18.87
N THR A 271 -1.19 -15.36 18.31
CA THR A 271 -1.66 -15.78 16.98
C THR A 271 -2.93 -16.61 17.05
N SER A 272 -3.89 -16.29 16.19
CA SER A 272 -5.13 -17.02 15.97
C SER A 272 -5.31 -17.33 14.49
N LYS A 273 -5.83 -18.51 14.15
CA LYS A 273 -6.08 -18.88 12.76
C LYS A 273 -7.45 -18.41 12.30
N PHE A 274 -7.55 -17.97 11.05
CA PHE A 274 -8.87 -17.83 10.44
C PHE A 274 -9.47 -19.21 10.16
N MET A 275 -10.79 -19.34 10.33
CA MET A 275 -11.55 -20.50 9.89
C MET A 275 -12.47 -20.08 8.75
N GLN A 276 -12.46 -20.86 7.66
CA GLN A 276 -13.34 -20.64 6.52
C GLN A 276 -14.34 -21.79 6.41
N MET A 277 -15.63 -21.48 6.50
CA MET A 277 -16.73 -22.45 6.35
C MET A 277 -17.83 -21.82 5.50
N ASP A 278 -18.31 -22.53 4.48
CA ASP A 278 -19.37 -22.07 3.58
C ASP A 278 -19.13 -20.68 2.96
N GLY A 279 -17.86 -20.38 2.63
CA GLY A 279 -17.46 -19.08 2.08
C GLY A 279 -17.43 -17.93 3.08
N LYS A 280 -17.72 -18.19 4.36
CA LYS A 280 -17.63 -17.22 5.45
C LYS A 280 -16.28 -17.33 6.15
N ILE A 281 -15.70 -16.19 6.49
CA ILE A 281 -14.45 -16.13 7.25
C ILE A 281 -14.79 -15.83 8.70
N SER A 282 -14.21 -16.59 9.62
CA SER A 282 -14.34 -16.37 11.05
C SER A 282 -13.00 -16.34 11.78
N LEU A 283 -12.94 -15.57 12.87
CA LEU A 283 -11.76 -15.40 13.72
C LEU A 283 -12.21 -15.28 15.18
N ASN A 284 -11.79 -16.19 16.06
CA ASN A 284 -12.13 -16.14 17.50
C ASN A 284 -13.64 -15.99 17.78
N GLY A 285 -14.46 -16.67 16.96
CA GLY A 285 -15.93 -16.63 17.02
C GLY A 285 -16.57 -15.35 16.46
N TRP A 286 -15.79 -14.45 15.88
CA TRP A 286 -16.29 -13.34 15.06
C TRP A 286 -16.42 -13.80 13.62
N GLU A 287 -17.49 -13.40 12.93
CA GLU A 287 -17.74 -13.68 11.51
C GLU A 287 -17.58 -12.39 10.70
N ALA A 288 -16.81 -12.43 9.62
CA ALA A 288 -16.68 -11.30 8.71
C ALA A 288 -17.95 -11.19 7.85
N ILE A 289 -18.73 -10.13 8.08
CA ILE A 289 -20.03 -9.94 7.41
C ILE A 289 -19.92 -9.08 6.15
N SER A 290 -18.94 -8.19 6.10
CA SER A 290 -18.60 -7.40 4.92
C SER A 290 -17.17 -6.90 5.03
N GLY A 291 -16.52 -6.63 3.90
CA GLY A 291 -15.19 -6.06 3.92
C GLY A 291 -14.62 -5.87 2.53
N ASN A 292 -13.58 -5.05 2.48
CA ASN A 292 -12.77 -4.77 1.31
C ASN A 292 -11.30 -4.68 1.74
N ASP A 293 -10.43 -4.26 0.82
CA ASP A 293 -9.00 -4.15 1.08
C ASP A 293 -8.62 -3.08 2.12
N THR A 294 -9.56 -2.25 2.60
CA THR A 294 -9.26 -1.20 3.57
C THR A 294 -10.02 -1.30 4.88
N SER A 295 -11.11 -2.07 4.92
CA SER A 295 -11.96 -2.18 6.09
C SER A 295 -12.70 -3.50 6.11
N VAL A 296 -12.90 -4.08 7.28
CA VAL A 296 -13.67 -5.31 7.48
C VAL A 296 -14.58 -5.15 8.68
N LEU A 297 -15.86 -5.44 8.48
CA LEU A 297 -16.85 -5.46 9.53
C LEU A 297 -17.06 -6.90 10.00
N TRP A 298 -16.84 -7.10 11.29
CA TRP A 298 -17.01 -8.36 11.98
C TRP A 298 -18.28 -8.34 12.83
N LYS A 299 -18.93 -9.50 12.98
CA LYS A 299 -20.11 -9.69 13.83
C LYS A 299 -19.90 -10.87 14.78
N LYS A 300 -20.34 -10.74 16.04
CA LYS A 300 -20.38 -11.82 17.03
C LYS A 300 -21.63 -11.64 17.88
N ALA A 301 -22.60 -12.56 17.73
CA ALA A 301 -23.96 -12.38 18.25
C ALA A 301 -24.55 -11.02 17.80
N ASP A 302 -24.98 -10.18 18.73
CA ASP A 302 -25.57 -8.85 18.44
C ASP A 302 -24.53 -7.72 18.40
N LYS A 303 -23.23 -8.04 18.51
CA LYS A 303 -22.14 -7.06 18.47
C LYS A 303 -21.50 -7.00 17.10
N THR A 304 -21.10 -5.79 16.69
CA THR A 304 -20.31 -5.55 15.48
C THR A 304 -19.02 -4.83 15.81
N MET A 305 -17.97 -5.08 15.04
CA MET A 305 -16.65 -4.46 15.21
C MET A 305 -16.06 -4.15 13.84
N SER A 306 -15.64 -2.90 13.63
CA SER A 306 -14.99 -2.48 12.40
C SER A 306 -13.47 -2.47 12.58
N TRP A 307 -12.79 -3.15 11.66
CA TRP A 307 -11.34 -3.12 11.52
C TRP A 307 -10.99 -2.30 10.29
N LYS A 308 -9.96 -1.47 10.40
CA LYS A 308 -9.40 -0.66 9.33
C LYS A 308 -7.99 -1.13 9.05
N ARG A 309 -7.65 -1.27 7.77
CA ARG A 309 -6.29 -1.58 7.36
C ARG A 309 -5.41 -0.36 7.60
N LEU A 310 -4.25 -0.59 8.21
CA LEU A 310 -3.21 0.42 8.36
C LEU A 310 -2.34 0.42 7.11
N VAL A 311 -2.24 1.59 6.48
CA VAL A 311 -1.41 1.81 5.27
C VAL A 311 -0.11 2.53 5.60
N ASP A 312 0.00 3.10 6.79
CA ASP A 312 1.17 3.80 7.29
C ASP A 312 1.37 3.56 8.80
N GLY A 313 2.50 4.02 9.32
CA GLY A 313 2.82 3.91 10.74
C GLY A 313 2.02 4.83 11.66
N LYS A 314 1.21 5.77 11.15
CA LYS A 314 0.54 6.77 12.00
C LYS A 314 -0.60 6.17 12.82
N GLY A 315 -1.25 5.13 12.30
CA GLY A 315 -2.33 4.43 13.04
C GLY A 315 -1.84 3.37 14.03
N LEU A 316 -0.52 3.22 14.22
CA LEU A 316 0.08 2.23 15.12
C LEU A 316 0.29 2.80 16.53
N THR A 317 -0.81 3.12 17.22
CA THR A 317 -0.78 3.67 18.59
C THR A 317 -0.06 2.76 19.60
N VAL A 318 -0.08 1.44 19.38
CA VAL A 318 0.67 0.45 20.18
C VAL A 318 2.19 0.71 20.17
N LEU A 319 2.72 1.39 19.16
CA LEU A 319 4.14 1.72 19.05
C LEU A 319 4.45 3.10 19.63
N GLU A 320 3.47 3.99 19.81
CA GLU A 320 3.70 5.34 20.32
C GLU A 320 4.20 5.31 21.76
N GLY A 321 5.30 6.01 22.05
CA GLY A 321 5.89 6.04 23.38
C GLY A 321 7.41 6.15 23.38
N ASN A 322 7.97 6.13 24.58
CA ASN A 322 9.41 6.08 24.83
C ASN A 322 9.86 4.62 24.93
N TRP A 323 10.93 4.26 24.25
CA TRP A 323 11.45 2.89 24.23
C TRP A 323 12.95 2.87 24.52
N LYS A 324 13.42 1.77 25.10
CA LYS A 324 14.85 1.50 25.35
C LYS A 324 15.19 0.08 24.96
N ASN A 325 16.31 -0.13 24.27
CA ASN A 325 16.78 -1.48 23.94
C ASN A 325 17.83 -2.01 24.92
N SER A 326 18.23 -3.27 24.73
CA SER A 326 19.26 -3.95 25.52
C SER A 326 20.65 -3.30 25.46
N SER A 327 20.95 -2.54 24.39
CA SER A 327 22.20 -1.77 24.25
C SER A 327 22.16 -0.40 24.93
N GLY A 328 21.05 -0.05 25.58
CA GLY A 328 20.85 1.23 26.24
C GLY A 328 20.46 2.38 25.31
N MET A 329 20.25 2.13 24.02
CA MET A 329 19.74 3.13 23.08
C MET A 329 18.28 3.44 23.40
N THR A 330 17.90 4.71 23.25
CA THR A 330 16.52 5.16 23.45
C THR A 330 15.93 5.68 22.16
N CYS A 331 14.62 5.50 21.98
CA CYS A 331 13.88 6.16 20.93
C CYS A 331 12.51 6.63 21.41
N VAL A 332 11.99 7.64 20.74
CA VAL A 332 10.63 8.16 20.94
C VAL A 332 9.85 7.93 19.66
N VAL A 333 8.69 7.30 19.76
CA VAL A 333 7.79 7.06 18.64
C VAL A 333 6.58 7.97 18.74
N VAL A 334 6.40 8.83 17.75
CA VAL A 334 5.26 9.77 17.64
C VAL A 334 4.85 9.86 16.17
N ASP A 335 3.54 9.80 15.88
CA ASP A 335 2.98 9.93 14.53
C ASP A 335 3.65 9.02 13.49
N GLY A 336 3.89 7.76 13.86
CA GLY A 336 4.53 6.77 12.99
C GLY A 336 5.99 7.07 12.65
N LYS A 337 6.67 7.94 13.40
CA LYS A 337 8.10 8.23 13.27
C LYS A 337 8.83 7.87 14.54
N CYS A 338 10.02 7.29 14.40
CA CYS A 338 10.89 6.88 15.48
C CYS A 338 12.13 7.77 15.52
N THR A 339 12.33 8.51 16.61
CA THR A 339 13.46 9.41 16.80
C THR A 339 14.44 8.80 17.80
N PHE A 340 15.62 8.40 17.33
CA PHE A 340 16.67 7.81 18.17
C PHE A 340 17.49 8.91 18.86
N ASN A 341 17.61 8.82 20.19
CA ASN A 341 18.41 9.72 21.03
C ASN A 341 18.22 11.22 20.69
N LYS A 342 17.01 11.62 20.27
CA LYS A 342 16.63 12.98 19.85
C LYS A 342 17.41 13.55 18.64
N LYS A 343 18.03 12.71 17.81
CA LYS A 343 18.81 13.15 16.64
C LYS A 343 18.22 12.62 15.34
N ASP A 344 18.26 11.31 15.16
CA ASP A 344 17.92 10.69 13.87
C ASP A 344 16.47 10.23 13.88
N THR A 345 15.68 10.71 12.92
CA THR A 345 14.27 10.36 12.78
C THR A 345 14.06 9.46 11.58
N PHE A 346 13.45 8.30 11.79
CA PHE A 346 13.12 7.35 10.74
C PHE A 346 11.62 7.06 10.72
N PRO A 347 10.99 6.96 9.53
CA PRO A 347 9.59 6.55 9.45
C PRO A 347 9.45 5.06 9.80
N ILE A 348 8.35 4.73 10.48
CA ILE A 348 7.87 3.35 10.60
C ILE A 348 7.11 3.03 9.32
N VAL A 349 7.60 2.03 8.58
CA VAL A 349 7.05 1.65 7.29
C VAL A 349 6.21 0.39 7.47
N VAL A 350 4.92 0.47 7.15
CA VAL A 350 4.03 -0.68 7.11
C VAL A 350 4.11 -1.31 5.72
N LYS A 351 4.38 -2.61 5.65
CA LYS A 351 4.32 -3.41 4.43
C LYS A 351 3.31 -4.55 4.61
N ASP A 352 2.94 -5.19 3.51
CA ASP A 352 2.01 -6.34 3.53
C ASP A 352 2.52 -7.49 4.42
N THR A 353 3.84 -7.62 4.58
CA THR A 353 4.47 -8.69 5.34
C THR A 353 4.76 -8.36 6.80
N GLY A 354 4.68 -7.09 7.20
CA GLY A 354 5.06 -6.68 8.55
C GLY A 354 5.38 -5.19 8.69
N ILE A 355 5.96 -4.83 9.83
CA ILE A 355 6.33 -3.46 10.16
C ILE A 355 7.85 -3.34 10.12
N LEU A 356 8.35 -2.31 9.44
CA LEU A 356 9.77 -2.05 9.28
C LEU A 356 10.19 -0.73 9.94
N LEU A 357 11.38 -0.73 10.53
CA LEU A 357 12.04 0.45 11.09
C LEU A 357 13.53 0.41 10.77
N ASN A 358 14.02 1.34 9.93
CA ASN A 358 15.44 1.41 9.54
C ASN A 358 16.03 0.06 9.07
N GLY A 359 15.26 -0.67 8.27
CA GLY A 359 15.61 -2.00 7.74
C GLY A 359 15.53 -3.15 8.75
N TRP A 360 15.06 -2.90 9.97
CA TRP A 360 14.66 -3.94 10.92
C TRP A 360 13.19 -4.29 10.73
N GLU A 361 12.83 -5.56 10.93
CA GLU A 361 11.46 -6.07 10.83
C GLU A 361 10.93 -6.45 12.21
N ALA A 362 9.75 -5.97 12.58
CA ALA A 362 9.12 -6.32 13.85
C ALA A 362 8.63 -7.78 13.78
N THR A 363 9.13 -8.63 14.67
CA THR A 363 8.75 -10.04 14.75
C THR A 363 7.79 -10.32 15.90
N ASP A 364 7.80 -9.47 16.92
CA ASP A 364 6.89 -9.54 18.05
C ASP A 364 6.61 -8.11 18.54
N ILE A 365 5.34 -7.79 18.76
CA ILE A 365 4.90 -6.46 19.19
C ILE A 365 3.94 -6.69 20.33
N ALA A 366 4.27 -6.17 21.50
CA ALA A 366 3.42 -6.12 22.68
C ALA A 366 3.32 -4.67 23.18
N GLU A 367 2.43 -4.44 24.14
CA GLU A 367 2.25 -3.10 24.72
C GLU A 367 3.54 -2.60 25.39
N THR A 368 4.29 -3.48 26.07
CA THR A 368 5.48 -3.13 26.85
C THR A 368 6.80 -3.53 26.21
N SER A 369 6.76 -4.30 25.11
CA SER A 369 7.98 -4.74 24.42
C SER A 369 7.79 -4.87 22.92
N ILE A 370 8.85 -4.65 22.15
CA ILE A 370 8.91 -4.93 20.72
C ILE A 370 10.20 -5.68 20.43
N THR A 371 10.11 -6.76 19.67
CA THR A 371 11.27 -7.47 19.14
C THR A 371 11.39 -7.20 17.66
N TRP A 372 12.58 -6.76 17.26
CA TRP A 372 12.96 -6.51 15.88
C TRP A 372 13.99 -7.52 15.41
N SER A 373 13.98 -7.88 14.14
CA SER A 373 14.95 -8.77 13.49
C SER A 373 15.58 -8.12 12.26
N LYS A 374 16.88 -8.33 12.05
CA LYS A 374 17.62 -7.88 10.87
C LYS A 374 18.79 -8.81 10.61
N ALA A 375 18.83 -9.43 9.43
CA ALA A 375 19.93 -10.33 9.01
C ALA A 375 20.29 -11.40 10.07
N GLY A 376 19.27 -12.02 10.67
CA GLY A 376 19.44 -13.06 11.70
C GLY A 376 19.76 -12.54 13.11
N GLN A 377 19.96 -11.23 13.28
CA GLN A 377 20.10 -10.60 14.60
C GLN A 377 18.74 -10.17 15.14
N THR A 378 18.54 -10.30 16.44
CA THR A 378 17.33 -9.85 17.14
C THR A 378 17.64 -8.74 18.12
N MET A 379 16.75 -7.76 18.22
CA MET A 379 16.86 -6.64 19.15
C MET A 379 15.54 -6.44 19.88
N GLN A 380 15.57 -6.51 21.21
CA GLN A 380 14.41 -6.26 22.05
C GLN A 380 14.41 -4.82 22.56
N TRP A 381 13.25 -4.17 22.46
CA TRP A 381 12.95 -2.87 23.01
C TRP A 381 11.91 -3.03 24.11
N GLN A 382 12.09 -2.30 25.20
CA GLN A 382 11.16 -2.21 26.32
C GLN A 382 10.62 -0.78 26.39
N ARG A 383 9.31 -0.68 26.59
CA ARG A 383 8.63 0.60 26.78
C ARG A 383 9.06 1.20 28.12
N LEU A 384 9.49 2.44 28.09
CA LEU A 384 9.79 3.22 29.29
C LEU A 384 8.50 3.82 29.85
N PRO A 385 8.34 3.92 31.19
CA PRO A 385 7.22 4.64 31.77
C PRO A 385 7.29 6.12 31.43
N GLY A 386 6.16 6.72 31.08
CA GLY A 386 6.04 8.15 30.76
C GLY A 386 5.19 8.39 29.50
N LYS A 387 4.67 9.61 29.38
CA LYS A 387 4.06 10.06 28.12
C LYS A 387 5.16 10.28 27.07
N PRO A 388 4.91 9.96 25.78
CA PRO A 388 5.84 10.24 24.69
C PRO A 388 6.33 11.70 24.68
#